data_AF-A0AAV2CBI9-F1
#
_entry.id   AF-A0AAV2CBI9-F1
#
_cell.length_a   1.000
_cell.length_b   1.000
_cell.length_c   1.000
_cell.angle_alpha   90.00
_cell.angle_beta   90.00
_cell.angle_gamma   90.00
#
_symmetry.space_group_name_H-M   'P 1'
#
loop_
_entity.id
_entity.type
_entity.pdbx_description
1 polymer ?
#
loop_
_entity_poly.entity_id
_entity_poly.type
_entity_poly.pdbx_seq_one_letter_code
_entity_poly.pdbx_strand_id
1 'polypeptide(L)'
;MVVELLTLREAINWCLDHGFSGMQFEGDAKVVIDKICQGDVRDSRMGAVLEEVVMMLAANSGFSVRFIGRDSNRVAHVVARKALSLSPSMCRYFDFQAWLTSRM
;
A
#
# COMPACT_ATOMS: atom_id res chain seq x y z
N MET A 1 -0.65 1.22 -10.43
CA MET A 1 0.48 0.43 -9.90
C MET A 1 1.16 1.06 -8.67
N VAL A 2 1.70 2.29 -8.76
CA VAL A 2 2.40 2.94 -7.63
C VAL A 2 1.44 3.30 -6.48
N VAL A 3 0.24 3.77 -6.81
CA VAL A 3 -0.79 4.15 -5.82
C VAL A 3 -1.21 2.96 -4.97
N GLU A 4 -1.38 1.79 -5.59
CA GLU A 4 -1.77 0.54 -4.94
C GLU A 4 -0.69 0.05 -3.97
N LEU A 5 0.58 0.19 -4.35
CA LEU A 5 1.71 -0.10 -3.46
C LEU A 5 1.78 0.89 -2.29
N LEU A 6 1.59 2.19 -2.53
CA LEU A 6 1.54 3.20 -1.47
C LEU A 6 0.36 2.96 -0.51
N THR A 7 -0.78 2.55 -1.06
CA THR A 7 -1.98 2.22 -0.28
C THR A 7 -1.73 1.00 0.59
N LEU A 8 -1.07 -0.03 0.06
CA LEU A 8 -0.67 -1.21 0.81
C LEU A 8 0.28 -0.84 1.96
N ARG A 9 1.33 -0.06 1.68
CA ARG A 9 2.26 0.38 2.72
C ARG A 9 1.54 1.12 3.84
N GLU A 10 0.63 2.02 3.48
CA GLU A 10 -0.12 2.78 4.47
C GLU A 10 -1.08 1.90 5.28
N ALA A 11 -1.72 0.92 4.65
CA ALA A 11 -2.54 -0.06 5.36
C ALA A 11 -1.70 -0.86 6.37
N ILE A 12 -0.47 -1.22 6.03
CA ILE A 12 0.46 -1.90 6.95
C ILE A 12 0.81 -0.98 8.12
N ASN A 13 1.22 0.27 7.87
CA ASN A 13 1.50 1.26 8.92
C ASN A 13 0.32 1.44 9.86
N TRP A 14 -0.88 1.64 9.30
CA TRP A 14 -2.09 1.81 10.08
C TRP A 14 -2.36 0.61 10.99
N CYS A 15 -2.17 -0.62 10.47
CA CYS A 15 -2.30 -1.83 11.29
C CYS A 15 -1.26 -1.88 12.42
N LEU A 16 -0.01 -1.52 12.15
CA LEU A 16 1.06 -1.49 13.15
C LEU A 16 0.77 -0.46 14.25
N ASP A 17 0.37 0.76 13.86
CA ASP A 17 0.07 1.87 14.79
C ASP A 17 -1.09 1.54 15.73
N HIS A 18 -2.02 0.69 15.29
CA HIS A 18 -3.18 0.26 16.09
C HIS A 18 -2.97 -1.09 16.77
N GLY A 19 -1.76 -1.66 16.72
CA GLY A 19 -1.42 -2.91 17.42
C GLY A 19 -2.03 -4.17 16.82
N PHE A 20 -2.42 -4.14 15.54
CA PHE A 20 -2.88 -5.34 14.84
C PHE A 20 -1.71 -6.28 14.55
N SER A 21 -1.95 -7.59 14.69
CA SER A 21 -1.00 -8.66 14.39
C SER A 21 -1.69 -9.74 13.56
N GLY A 22 -0.96 -10.46 12.70
CA GLY A 22 -1.55 -11.59 11.96
C GLY A 22 -2.41 -11.20 10.75
N MET A 23 -2.16 -10.04 10.15
CA MET A 23 -3.01 -9.49 9.09
C MET A 23 -2.72 -10.09 7.70
N GLN A 24 -3.78 -10.36 6.93
CA GLN A 24 -3.68 -10.63 5.49
C GLN A 24 -4.19 -9.42 4.71
N PHE A 25 -3.30 -8.79 3.94
CA PHE A 25 -3.61 -7.66 3.08
C PHE A 25 -3.98 -8.16 1.68
N GLU A 26 -5.19 -7.86 1.24
CA GLU A 26 -5.69 -8.30 -0.06
C GLU A 26 -5.75 -7.13 -1.06
N GLY A 27 -5.36 -7.38 -2.31
CA GLY A 27 -5.41 -6.37 -3.37
C GLY A 27 -5.56 -6.96 -4.78
N ASP A 28 -6.00 -6.14 -5.73
CA ASP A 28 -6.20 -6.52 -7.14
C ASP A 28 -5.02 -6.12 -8.06
N ALA A 29 -3.96 -5.55 -7.50
CA ALA A 29 -2.74 -5.19 -8.22
C ALA A 29 -1.78 -6.38 -8.33
N LYS A 30 -2.13 -7.38 -9.16
CA LYS A 30 -1.36 -8.63 -9.31
C LYS A 30 0.15 -8.42 -9.45
N VAL A 31 0.57 -7.50 -10.31
CA VAL A 31 2.00 -7.25 -10.57
C VAL A 31 2.72 -6.72 -9.34
N VAL A 32 2.08 -5.86 -8.53
CA VAL A 32 2.67 -5.36 -7.27
C VAL A 32 2.83 -6.51 -6.28
N ILE A 33 1.79 -7.32 -6.15
CA ILE A 33 1.78 -8.45 -5.20
C ILE A 33 2.80 -9.51 -5.61
N ASP A 34 2.88 -9.84 -6.90
CA ASP A 34 3.88 -10.78 -7.42
C ASP A 34 5.30 -10.28 -7.15
N LYS A 35 5.59 -8.98 -7.36
CA LYS A 35 6.90 -8.38 -7.04
C LYS A 35 7.24 -8.47 -5.56
N ILE A 36 6.29 -8.18 -4.67
CA ILE A 36 6.49 -8.29 -3.21
C ILE A 36 6.77 -9.74 -2.82
N CYS A 37 5.95 -10.69 -3.29
CA CYS A 37 6.10 -12.11 -2.98
C CYS A 37 7.42 -12.70 -3.51
N GLN A 38 7.94 -12.16 -4.61
CA GLN A 38 9.22 -12.58 -5.19
C GLN A 38 10.42 -11.81 -4.61
N GLY A 39 10.19 -10.77 -3.80
CA GLY A 39 11.23 -9.84 -3.38
C GLY A 39 11.86 -9.05 -4.54
N ASP A 40 11.17 -8.92 -5.67
CA ASP A 40 11.66 -8.19 -6.84
C ASP A 40 11.43 -6.68 -6.67
N VAL A 41 12.43 -6.03 -6.08
CA VAL A 41 12.46 -4.58 -5.86
C VAL A 41 13.12 -3.81 -7.02
N ARG A 42 13.49 -4.50 -8.11
CA ARG A 42 14.17 -3.88 -9.27
C ARG A 42 13.17 -3.15 -10.17
N ASP A 43 12.64 -2.03 -9.68
CA ASP A 43 11.80 -1.12 -10.46
C ASP A 43 12.26 0.33 -10.24
N SER A 44 12.65 1.01 -11.32
CA SER A 44 13.16 2.38 -11.24
C SER A 44 12.14 3.40 -10.70
N ARG A 45 10.84 3.08 -10.75
CA ARG A 45 9.77 4.00 -10.31
C ARG A 45 9.26 3.71 -8.91
N MET A 46 9.38 2.48 -8.43
CA MET A 46 8.76 2.05 -7.17
C MET A 46 9.63 1.15 -6.29
N GLY A 47 10.89 0.91 -6.68
CA GLY A 47 11.80 0.00 -5.98
C GLY A 47 11.99 0.34 -4.51
N ALA A 48 12.16 1.62 -4.16
CA ALA A 48 12.30 2.05 -2.77
C ALA A 48 11.07 1.69 -1.91
N VAL A 49 9.86 1.87 -2.46
CA VAL A 49 8.61 1.55 -1.74
C VAL A 49 8.39 0.03 -1.69
N LEU A 50 8.79 -0.71 -2.73
CA LEU A 50 8.75 -2.17 -2.73
C LEU A 50 9.66 -2.74 -1.64
N GLU A 51 10.90 -2.22 -1.55
CA GLU A 51 11.87 -2.62 -0.53
C GLU A 51 11.34 -2.36 0.88
N GLU A 52 10.79 -1.16 1.12
CA GLU A 52 10.17 -0.80 2.38
C GLU A 52 9.04 -1.79 2.77
N VAL A 53 8.10 -2.05 1.86
CA VAL A 53 6.99 -2.98 2.11
C VAL A 53 7.48 -4.41 2.37
N VAL A 54 8.45 -4.91 1.59
CA VAL A 54 9.04 -6.24 1.81
C VAL A 54 9.69 -6.33 3.18
N MET A 55 10.43 -5.30 3.61
CA MET A 55 11.03 -5.25 4.94
C MET A 55 9.98 -5.22 6.05
N MET A 56 8.92 -4.43 5.90
CA MET A 56 7.82 -4.37 6.87
C MET A 56 7.12 -5.71 7.05
N LEU A 57 6.87 -6.43 5.96
CA LEU A 57 6.28 -7.77 6.01
C LEU A 57 7.23 -8.79 6.65
N ALA A 58 8.52 -8.73 6.32
CA ALA A 58 9.52 -9.63 6.90
C ALA A 58 9.71 -9.41 8.40
N ALA A 59 9.65 -8.15 8.86
CA ALA A 59 9.75 -7.79 10.28
C ALA A 59 8.52 -8.23 11.10
N ASN A 60 7.39 -8.48 10.44
CA ASN A 60 6.11 -8.81 11.08
C ASN A 60 5.61 -10.16 10.55
N SER A 61 6.09 -11.26 11.14
CA SER A 61 5.85 -12.64 10.67
C SER A 61 4.38 -13.07 10.56
N GLY A 62 3.45 -12.34 11.17
CA GLY A 62 2.01 -12.56 11.00
C GLY A 62 1.41 -11.85 9.78
N PHE A 63 2.14 -10.96 9.12
CA PHE A 63 1.62 -10.18 8.01
C PHE A 63 1.88 -10.88 6.68
N SER A 64 0.87 -10.88 5.81
CA SER A 64 0.96 -11.48 4.48
C SER A 64 0.19 -10.66 3.45
N VAL A 65 0.56 -10.77 2.17
CA VAL A 65 -0.13 -10.12 1.06
C VAL A 65 -0.70 -11.17 0.12
N ARG A 66 -1.90 -10.96 -0.40
CA ARG A 66 -2.58 -11.88 -1.32
C ARG A 66 -3.26 -11.14 -2.46
N PHE A 67 -3.10 -11.66 -3.67
CA PHE A 67 -3.86 -11.20 -4.81
C PHE A 67 -5.28 -11.75 -4.79
N ILE A 68 -6.25 -10.85 -4.94
CA ILE A 68 -7.66 -11.19 -5.14
C ILE A 68 -8.15 -10.64 -6.48
N GLY A 69 -9.00 -11.42 -7.16
CA GLY A 69 -9.61 -10.99 -8.42
C GLY A 69 -10.45 -9.72 -8.24
N ARG A 70 -10.59 -8.93 -9.30
CA ARG A 70 -11.28 -7.64 -9.27
C ARG A 70 -12.73 -7.71 -8.78
N ASP A 71 -13.41 -8.81 -9.08
CA ASP A 71 -14.79 -9.06 -8.64
C ASP A 71 -14.87 -9.30 -7.12
N SER A 72 -13.82 -9.89 -6.54
CA SER A 72 -13.67 -10.06 -5.08
C SER A 72 -13.25 -8.75 -4.39
N ASN A 73 -12.59 -7.83 -5.10
CA ASN A 73 -12.18 -6.51 -4.58
C ASN A 73 -13.21 -5.39 -4.84
N ARG A 74 -14.45 -5.73 -5.21
CA ARG A 74 -15.46 -4.76 -5.61
C ARG A 74 -15.81 -3.75 -4.52
N VAL A 75 -15.76 -4.16 -3.25
CA VAL A 75 -16.03 -3.25 -2.11
C VAL A 75 -14.97 -2.16 -2.03
N ALA A 76 -13.68 -2.52 -2.02
CA ALA A 76 -12.60 -1.54 -1.98
C ALA A 76 -12.60 -0.64 -3.22
N HIS A 77 -12.91 -1.20 -4.39
CA HIS A 77 -13.06 -0.44 -5.63
C HIS A 77 -14.18 0.62 -5.54
N VAL A 78 -15.34 0.25 -5.00
CA VAL A 78 -16.47 1.17 -4.79
C VAL A 78 -16.10 2.26 -3.79
N VAL A 79 -15.43 1.90 -2.68
CA VAL A 79 -14.98 2.86 -1.66
C VAL A 79 -13.98 3.86 -2.25
N ALA A 80 -12.96 3.39 -2.96
CA ALA A 80 -11.96 4.25 -3.61
C ALA A 80 -12.60 5.19 -4.65
N ARG A 81 -13.51 4.67 -5.49
CA ARG A 81 -14.26 5.50 -6.45
C ARG A 81 -15.15 6.53 -5.75
N LYS A 82 -15.79 6.15 -4.64
CA LYS A 82 -16.61 7.08 -3.87
C LYS A 82 -15.76 8.17 -3.25
N ALA A 83 -14.61 7.83 -2.66
CA ALA A 83 -13.66 8.81 -2.14
C ALA A 83 -13.21 9.82 -3.21
N LEU A 84 -12.89 9.35 -4.43
CA LEU A 84 -12.56 10.23 -5.56
C LEU A 84 -13.72 11.13 -6.01
N SER A 85 -14.97 10.72 -5.75
CA SER A 85 -16.16 11.53 -6.05
C SER A 85 -16.53 12.52 -4.94
N LEU A 86 -15.91 12.41 -3.77
CA LEU A 86 -16.03 13.42 -2.72
C LEU A 86 -15.16 14.62 -3.11
N SER A 87 -15.62 15.82 -2.76
CA SER A 87 -14.95 17.09 -3.06
C SER A 87 -13.44 17.03 -2.79
N PRO A 88 -12.58 17.67 -3.62
CA PRO A 88 -11.14 17.77 -3.38
C PRO A 88 -10.77 18.26 -1.97
N SER A 89 -11.68 18.98 -1.31
CA SER A 89 -11.53 19.45 0.08
C SER A 89 -11.60 18.36 1.15
N MET A 90 -11.99 17.12 0.80
CA MET A 90 -12.09 15.98 1.73
C MET A 90 -11.10 14.85 1.40
N CYS A 91 -10.56 14.84 0.17
CA CYS A 91 -9.38 14.05 -0.17
C CYS A 91 -8.17 14.70 0.52
N ARG A 92 -7.73 14.16 1.66
CA ARG A 92 -6.40 14.49 2.18
C ARG A 92 -5.37 13.99 1.18
N TYR A 93 -4.91 14.88 0.30
CA TYR A 93 -3.62 14.73 -0.35
C TYR A 93 -2.60 14.82 0.78
N PHE A 94 -2.07 13.68 1.23
CA PHE A 94 -0.91 13.69 2.10
C PHE A 94 0.29 14.03 1.22
N ASP A 95 0.75 15.27 1.33
CA ASP A 95 1.93 15.77 0.62
C ASP A 95 3.13 14.87 0.93
N PHE A 96 3.59 14.13 -0.07
CA PHE A 96 4.76 13.24 0.02
C PHE A 96 6.10 14.00 0.12
N GLN A 97 6.10 15.33 0.26
CA GLN A 97 7.31 16.15 0.22
C GLN A 97 7.63 16.97 1.48
N ALA A 98 6.99 16.73 2.62
CA ALA A 98 7.40 17.38 3.87
C ALA A 98 8.75 16.88 4.42
N TRP A 99 9.20 15.66 4.05
CA TRP A 99 10.48 15.13 4.55
C TRP A 99 11.71 15.63 3.77
N LEU A 100 11.55 16.00 2.48
CA LEU A 100 12.67 16.47 1.65
C LEU A 100 13.02 17.96 1.85
N THR A 101 12.16 18.74 2.53
CA THR A 101 12.39 20.18 2.75
C THR A 101 12.80 20.53 4.18
N SER A 102 12.83 19.57 5.11
CA SER A 102 13.25 19.80 6.50
C SER A 102 14.76 19.62 6.76
N ARG A 103 15.58 19.51 5.70
CA ARG A 103 17.05 19.61 5.80
C ARG A 103 17.61 20.52 4.71
N MET A 104 17.39 21.82 4.89
CA MET A 104 18.36 22.87 4.56
C MET A 104 18.60 23.68 5.82
#